data_AF-A0AAD6TD81-F1
#
_entry.id   AF-A0AAD6TD81-F1
#
_cell.length_a   1.000
_cell.length_b   1.000
_cell.length_c   1.000
_cell.angle_alpha   90.00
_cell.angle_beta   90.00
_cell.angle_gamma   90.00
#
_symmetry.space_group_name_H-M   'P 1'
#
loop_
_entity.id
_entity.type
_entity.pdbx_description
1 polymer ?
#
loop_
_entity_poly.entity_id
_entity_poly.type
_entity_poly.pdbx_seq_one_letter_code
_entity_poly.pdbx_strand_id
1 'polypeptide(L)'
;MPATHHPVATHLAQRLCLTGSSTLLGPIDAPRFAEEMIKTYRQILEDGSDEIVMASFSARFLPALVEAYKSVPDVITPYATMLRMLLDSGYFAKLMRGALGRDLYRIHGERIAGLDFAVDVKNVEGMESSIVMLVFLMVYSDHYHRNVEPLGEATKSKLIAVLAAIQDIYEGELMKIDVPPGTMPNLRARKLEECPRVSCIERRKHHSGEFFLRGQLTSDKMLGAVGQMMPWVTCGGYGTGCWQKGKQNGRLGCGRCETQTYCSKEHQKANWPQHKHSCFETVY
;
A
#
# COMPACT_ATOMS: atom_id res chain seq x y z
N MET A 1 -3.59 3.89 25.68
CA MET A 1 -4.14 5.25 25.58
C MET A 1 -5.12 5.24 24.42
N PRO A 2 -6.35 5.76 24.57
CA PRO A 2 -7.20 6.00 23.42
C PRO A 2 -6.43 6.86 22.42
N ALA A 3 -6.49 6.56 21.12
CA ALA A 3 -5.89 7.40 20.09
C ALA A 3 -6.37 8.84 20.32
N THR A 4 -5.45 9.72 20.72
CA THR A 4 -5.79 11.10 21.03
C THR A 4 -6.39 11.72 19.77
N HIS A 5 -7.48 12.45 19.94
CA HIS A 5 -8.25 12.98 18.83
C HIS A 5 -7.43 14.00 18.04
N HIS A 6 -6.76 13.56 16.97
CA HIS A 6 -5.96 14.47 16.16
C HIS A 6 -6.88 15.33 15.28
N PRO A 7 -6.86 16.67 15.39
CA PRO A 7 -7.76 17.55 14.65
C PRO A 7 -7.59 17.41 13.13
N VAL A 8 -6.35 17.22 12.65
CA VAL A 8 -6.04 16.97 11.23
C VAL A 8 -6.73 15.73 10.68
N ALA A 9 -6.69 14.60 11.41
CA ALA A 9 -7.34 13.37 10.96
C ALA A 9 -8.86 13.55 10.83
N THR A 10 -9.45 14.34 11.73
CA THR A 10 -10.90 14.63 11.69
C THR A 10 -11.25 15.57 10.54
N HIS A 11 -10.45 16.62 10.29
CA HIS A 11 -10.66 17.49 9.14
C HIS A 11 -10.52 16.73 7.81
N LEU A 12 -9.54 15.84 7.69
CA LEU A 12 -9.37 14.97 6.52
C LEU A 12 -10.61 14.09 6.30
N ALA A 13 -11.15 13.48 7.35
CA ALA A 13 -12.36 12.67 7.27
C ALA A 13 -13.61 13.49 6.91
N GLN A 14 -13.75 14.71 7.44
CA GLN A 14 -14.83 15.62 7.08
C GLN A 14 -14.78 15.98 5.59
N ARG A 15 -13.60 16.27 5.06
CA ARG A 15 -13.41 16.59 3.64
C ARG A 15 -13.72 15.41 2.72
N LEU A 16 -13.40 14.20 3.14
CA LEU A 16 -13.77 12.97 2.45
C LEU A 16 -15.24 12.57 2.67
N CYS A 17 -16.05 13.41 3.35
CA CYS A 17 -17.45 13.14 3.71
C CYS A 17 -17.65 11.87 4.55
N LEU A 18 -16.63 11.40 5.25
CA LEU A 18 -16.67 10.16 6.06
C LEU A 18 -17.36 10.34 7.43
N THR A 19 -17.75 11.57 7.76
CA THR A 19 -18.35 11.92 9.07
C THR A 19 -19.88 12.09 9.02
N GLY A 20 -20.51 11.81 7.88
CA GLY A 20 -21.96 11.98 7.70
C GLY A 20 -22.42 13.44 7.58
N SER A 21 -21.49 14.41 7.54
CA SER A 21 -21.80 15.82 7.29
C SER A 21 -21.92 16.09 5.78
N SER A 22 -23.11 16.53 5.36
CA SER A 22 -23.58 16.61 3.96
C SER A 22 -23.03 17.81 3.14
N THR A 23 -21.74 18.10 3.20
CA THR A 23 -21.14 19.12 2.30
C THR A 23 -20.29 18.47 1.23
N LEU A 24 -20.92 18.20 0.09
CA LEU A 24 -20.30 17.63 -1.11
C LEU A 24 -19.19 18.55 -1.65
N LEU A 25 -17.95 18.07 -1.64
CA LEU A 25 -16.97 18.50 -2.64
C LEU A 25 -17.30 17.77 -3.94
N GLY A 26 -17.36 18.50 -5.05
CA GLY A 26 -17.60 17.91 -6.37
C GLY A 26 -16.52 16.89 -6.75
N PRO A 27 -16.84 15.87 -7.56
CA PRO A 27 -15.97 14.72 -7.82
C PRO A 27 -14.69 15.02 -8.60
N ILE A 28 -14.55 16.20 -9.22
CA ILE A 28 -13.54 16.45 -10.27
C ILE A 28 -12.17 16.91 -9.72
N ASP A 29 -12.10 17.55 -8.54
CA ASP A 29 -10.82 18.06 -8.00
C ASP A 29 -10.26 17.25 -6.83
N ALA A 30 -10.95 16.20 -6.43
CA ALA A 30 -10.73 15.60 -5.12
C ALA A 30 -9.42 14.78 -4.96
N PRO A 31 -8.83 14.13 -6.00
CA PRO A 31 -7.51 13.49 -5.89
C PRO A 31 -6.37 14.51 -5.70
N ARG A 32 -6.33 15.55 -6.55
CA ARG A 32 -5.36 16.64 -6.45
C ARG A 32 -5.53 17.40 -5.13
N PHE A 33 -6.77 17.60 -4.69
CA PHE A 33 -7.06 18.21 -3.40
C PHE A 33 -6.60 17.36 -2.21
N ALA A 34 -6.77 16.03 -2.26
CA ALA A 34 -6.28 15.15 -1.20
C ALA A 34 -4.75 15.23 -1.10
N GLU A 35 -4.05 15.15 -2.22
CA GLU A 35 -2.59 15.30 -2.28
C GLU A 35 -2.13 16.68 -1.81
N GLU A 36 -2.78 17.76 -2.24
CA GLU A 36 -2.47 19.12 -1.80
C GLU A 36 -2.73 19.29 -0.31
N MET A 37 -3.85 18.80 0.23
CA MET A 37 -4.11 18.83 1.67
C MET A 37 -3.04 18.07 2.44
N ILE A 38 -2.67 16.88 1.99
CA ILE A 38 -1.65 16.05 2.64
C ILE A 38 -0.29 16.76 2.59
N LYS A 39 0.04 17.38 1.46
CA LYS A 39 1.25 18.19 1.31
C LYS A 39 1.24 19.37 2.27
N THR A 40 0.12 20.09 2.36
CA THR A 40 -0.07 21.17 3.33
C THR A 40 0.06 20.65 4.76
N TYR A 41 -0.51 19.49 5.07
CA TYR A 41 -0.37 18.89 6.40
C TYR A 41 1.06 18.50 6.71
N ARG A 42 1.78 17.86 5.77
CA ARG A 42 3.21 17.57 5.96
C ARG A 42 4.06 18.83 6.19
N GLN A 43 3.67 19.96 5.60
CA GLN A 43 4.36 21.24 5.84
C GLN A 43 4.06 21.85 7.21
N ILE A 44 2.88 21.57 7.78
CA ILE A 44 2.44 22.11 9.08
C ILE A 44 2.88 21.20 10.24
N LEU A 45 2.97 19.90 9.98
CA LEU A 45 3.32 18.88 10.95
C LEU A 45 4.82 18.89 11.20
N GLU A 46 5.22 18.84 12.47
CA GLU A 46 6.61 18.57 12.86
C GLU A 46 7.05 17.19 12.35
N ASP A 47 8.33 17.04 12.00
CA ASP A 47 8.90 15.78 11.52
C ASP A 47 8.48 14.59 12.40
N GLY A 48 7.87 13.56 11.78
CA GLY A 48 7.38 12.35 12.46
C GLY A 48 5.94 12.41 12.98
N SER A 49 5.23 13.53 12.83
CA SER A 49 3.82 13.63 13.21
C SER A 49 2.86 13.06 12.16
N ASP A 50 3.33 12.80 10.95
CA ASP A 50 2.57 12.22 9.85
C ASP A 50 2.11 10.78 10.16
N GLU A 51 2.98 9.96 10.73
CA GLU A 51 2.63 8.61 11.18
C GLU A 51 1.52 8.63 12.22
N ILE A 52 1.56 9.57 13.16
CA ILE A 52 0.53 9.71 14.21
C ILE A 52 -0.81 10.12 13.60
N VAL A 53 -0.81 11.07 12.66
CA VAL A 53 -2.03 11.49 11.94
C VAL A 53 -2.62 10.34 11.15
N MET A 54 -1.80 9.63 10.37
CA MET A 54 -2.27 8.53 9.52
C MET A 54 -2.72 7.32 10.35
N ALA A 55 -2.05 7.01 11.46
CA ALA A 55 -2.48 6.00 12.40
C ALA A 55 -3.83 6.37 13.04
N SER A 56 -3.99 7.63 13.47
CA SER A 56 -5.23 8.14 14.06
C SER A 56 -6.38 8.13 13.05
N PHE A 57 -6.11 8.53 11.81
CA PHE A 57 -7.08 8.45 10.72
C PHE A 57 -7.48 7.00 10.45
N SER A 58 -6.51 6.11 10.31
CA SER A 58 -6.75 4.70 10.01
C SER A 58 -7.56 4.01 11.10
N ALA A 59 -7.23 4.26 12.37
CA ALA A 59 -7.93 3.67 13.50
C ALA A 59 -9.42 4.04 13.53
N ARG A 60 -9.79 5.21 13.02
CA ARG A 60 -11.15 5.77 13.16
C ARG A 60 -11.98 5.74 11.90
N PHE A 61 -11.37 6.04 10.76
CA PHE A 61 -12.09 6.33 9.51
C PHE A 61 -11.83 5.32 8.41
N LEU A 62 -10.88 4.40 8.59
CA LEU A 62 -10.60 3.39 7.57
C LEU A 62 -11.83 2.53 7.21
N PRO A 63 -12.70 2.11 8.17
CA PRO A 63 -13.90 1.37 7.79
C PRO A 63 -14.85 2.17 6.90
N ALA A 64 -15.14 3.42 7.27
CA ALA A 64 -15.98 4.31 6.49
C ALA A 64 -15.37 4.63 5.12
N LEU A 65 -14.05 4.78 5.05
CA LEU A 65 -13.32 5.00 3.80
C LEU A 65 -13.50 3.83 2.83
N VAL A 66 -13.42 2.59 3.32
CA VAL A 66 -13.61 1.39 2.48
C VAL A 66 -15.05 1.29 1.99
N GLU A 67 -16.04 1.54 2.84
CA GLU A 67 -17.45 1.57 2.41
C GLU A 67 -17.71 2.65 1.35
N ALA A 68 -17.18 3.87 1.56
CA ALA A 68 -17.28 4.94 0.60
C ALA A 68 -16.64 4.55 -0.75
N TYR A 69 -15.45 3.94 -0.74
CA TYR A 69 -14.81 3.43 -1.94
C TYR A 69 -15.62 2.34 -2.64
N LYS A 70 -16.24 1.41 -1.90
CA LYS A 70 -17.11 0.37 -2.47
C LYS A 70 -18.36 0.96 -3.14
N SER A 71 -18.87 2.08 -2.62
CA SER A 71 -20.10 2.72 -3.12
C SER A 71 -19.95 3.46 -4.46
N VAL A 72 -18.73 3.81 -4.86
CA VAL A 72 -18.45 4.51 -6.13
C VAL A 72 -17.96 3.54 -7.20
N PRO A 73 -18.39 3.62 -8.48
CA PRO A 73 -17.97 2.67 -9.51
C PRO A 73 -16.54 2.92 -10.02
N ASP A 74 -16.04 4.14 -9.89
CA ASP A 74 -14.78 4.56 -10.49
C ASP A 74 -13.56 4.02 -9.72
N VAL A 75 -12.46 3.80 -10.45
CA VAL A 75 -11.20 3.36 -9.86
C VAL A 75 -10.35 4.54 -9.40
N ILE A 76 -10.30 5.61 -10.19
CA ILE A 76 -9.54 6.83 -9.88
C ILE A 76 -10.43 7.73 -9.04
N THR A 77 -10.42 7.49 -7.73
CA THR A 77 -11.22 8.24 -6.77
C THR A 77 -10.35 8.74 -5.62
N PRO A 78 -10.77 9.81 -4.91
CA PRO A 78 -10.08 10.27 -3.71
C PRO A 78 -10.00 9.17 -2.64
N TYR A 79 -11.00 8.30 -2.60
CA TYR A 79 -11.01 7.17 -1.69
C TYR A 79 -9.93 6.15 -2.04
N ALA A 80 -9.74 5.84 -3.34
CA ALA A 80 -8.66 4.97 -3.80
C ALA A 80 -7.28 5.57 -3.48
N THR A 81 -7.09 6.88 -3.73
CA THR A 81 -5.86 7.59 -3.37
C THR A 81 -5.60 7.52 -1.87
N MET A 82 -6.61 7.76 -1.04
CA MET A 82 -6.45 7.67 0.41
C MET A 82 -6.19 6.24 0.88
N LEU A 83 -6.87 5.24 0.30
CA LEU A 83 -6.59 3.83 0.60
C LEU A 83 -5.17 3.43 0.21
N ARG A 84 -4.65 3.90 -0.94
CA ARG A 84 -3.25 3.71 -1.37
C ARG A 84 -2.29 4.14 -0.27
N MET A 85 -2.51 5.32 0.31
CA MET A 85 -1.65 5.86 1.36
C MET A 85 -1.69 5.08 2.66
N LEU A 86 -2.75 4.31 2.89
CA LEU A 86 -2.93 3.51 4.10
C LEU A 86 -2.51 2.05 3.93
N LEU A 87 -2.11 1.61 2.73
CA LEU A 87 -1.75 0.22 2.42
C LEU A 87 -0.64 -0.32 3.33
N ASP A 88 0.30 0.56 3.71
CA ASP A 88 1.45 0.23 4.56
C ASP A 88 1.12 0.35 6.05
N SER A 89 -0.11 0.69 6.42
CA SER A 89 -0.52 0.76 7.82
C SER A 89 -0.88 -0.63 8.36
N GLY A 90 -0.49 -0.91 9.60
CA GLY A 90 -0.92 -2.14 10.29
C GLY A 90 -2.44 -2.25 10.43
N TYR A 91 -3.16 -1.12 10.43
CA TYR A 91 -4.62 -1.07 10.42
C TYR A 91 -5.20 -1.61 9.12
N PHE A 92 -4.60 -1.29 7.98
CA PHE A 92 -5.04 -1.82 6.69
C PHE A 92 -4.84 -3.33 6.61
N ALA A 93 -3.69 -3.84 7.04
CA ALA A 93 -3.45 -5.28 7.13
C ALA A 93 -4.52 -5.99 7.99
N LYS A 94 -4.91 -5.39 9.12
CA LYS A 94 -5.99 -5.91 9.97
C LYS A 94 -7.36 -5.84 9.30
N LEU A 95 -7.69 -4.72 8.66
CA LEU A 95 -8.93 -4.57 7.89
C LEU A 95 -9.04 -5.64 6.81
N MET A 96 -7.93 -5.89 6.09
CA MET A 96 -7.89 -6.90 5.04
C MET A 96 -8.30 -8.24 5.59
N ARG A 97 -7.83 -8.67 6.77
CA ARG A 97 -8.24 -9.94 7.41
C ARG A 97 -9.73 -10.03 7.77
N GLY A 98 -10.42 -8.89 7.90
CA GLY A 98 -11.83 -8.82 8.30
C GLY A 98 -12.81 -9.00 7.12
N ALA A 99 -14.11 -9.02 7.43
CA ALA A 99 -15.16 -9.06 6.42
C ALA A 99 -15.12 -7.84 5.48
N LEU A 100 -14.73 -6.68 6.02
CA LEU A 100 -14.73 -5.42 5.29
C LEU A 100 -13.72 -5.39 4.13
N GLY A 101 -12.54 -6.01 4.31
CA GLY A 101 -11.50 -6.08 3.28
C GLY A 101 -11.64 -7.23 2.29
N ARG A 102 -12.52 -8.21 2.54
CA ARG A 102 -12.64 -9.45 1.75
C ARG A 102 -12.87 -9.18 0.27
N ASP A 103 -13.79 -8.29 -0.05
CA ASP A 103 -14.18 -8.06 -1.44
C ASP A 103 -13.41 -6.92 -2.10
N LEU A 104 -12.52 -6.25 -1.34
CA LEU A 104 -11.83 -5.05 -1.81
C LEU A 104 -10.91 -5.35 -2.99
N TYR A 105 -10.22 -6.50 -2.96
CA TYR A 105 -9.43 -7.00 -4.09
C TYR A 105 -10.29 -7.24 -5.33
N ARG A 106 -11.40 -7.98 -5.17
CA ARG A 106 -12.30 -8.31 -6.28
C ARG A 106 -12.86 -7.05 -6.93
N ILE A 107 -13.43 -6.15 -6.11
CA ILE A 107 -14.03 -4.89 -6.55
C ILE A 107 -13.02 -4.00 -7.28
N HIS A 108 -11.82 -3.81 -6.71
CA HIS A 108 -10.81 -2.98 -7.34
C HIS A 108 -10.25 -3.61 -8.64
N GLY A 109 -10.03 -4.92 -8.65
CA GLY A 109 -9.59 -5.66 -9.84
C GLY A 109 -10.61 -5.62 -10.98
N GLU A 110 -11.89 -5.78 -10.68
CA GLU A 110 -12.98 -5.66 -11.67
C GLU A 110 -13.05 -4.26 -12.28
N ARG A 111 -12.89 -3.21 -11.47
CA ARG A 111 -12.88 -1.83 -11.96
C ARG A 111 -11.70 -1.55 -12.87
N ILE A 112 -10.49 -1.97 -12.50
CA ILE A 112 -9.31 -1.82 -13.37
C ILE A 112 -9.50 -2.60 -14.67
N ALA A 113 -10.01 -3.82 -14.61
CA ALA A 113 -10.29 -4.62 -15.79
C ALA A 113 -11.40 -4.04 -16.68
N GLY A 114 -12.26 -3.17 -16.12
CA GLY A 114 -13.31 -2.47 -16.85
C GLY A 114 -12.85 -1.20 -17.56
N LEU A 115 -11.64 -0.70 -17.28
CA LEU A 115 -11.11 0.50 -17.92
C LEU A 115 -10.85 0.26 -19.42
N ASP A 116 -11.11 1.28 -20.22
CA ASP A 116 -10.70 1.31 -21.62
C ASP A 116 -9.33 1.99 -21.71
N PHE A 117 -8.29 1.17 -21.65
CA PHE A 117 -6.90 1.65 -21.67
C PHE A 117 -6.54 2.45 -22.92
N ALA A 118 -7.24 2.27 -24.05
CA ALA A 118 -6.98 3.09 -25.23
C ALA A 118 -7.38 4.56 -25.02
N VAL A 119 -8.35 4.81 -24.12
CA VAL A 119 -8.92 6.13 -23.84
C VAL A 119 -8.28 6.74 -22.58
N ASP A 120 -7.98 5.92 -21.57
CA ASP A 120 -7.65 6.37 -20.22
C ASP A 120 -6.16 6.62 -19.95
N VAL A 121 -5.25 6.30 -20.90
CA VAL A 121 -3.80 6.54 -20.76
C VAL A 121 -3.46 8.02 -20.52
N LYS A 122 -4.33 8.97 -20.88
CA LYS A 122 -4.07 10.40 -20.58
C LYS A 122 -4.06 10.73 -19.08
N ASN A 123 -4.49 9.80 -18.22
CA ASN A 123 -4.54 9.97 -16.78
C ASN A 123 -3.55 9.04 -16.04
N VAL A 124 -2.34 8.86 -16.59
CA VAL A 124 -1.28 7.96 -16.08
C VAL A 124 -1.04 8.12 -14.58
N GLU A 125 -1.04 9.36 -14.07
CA GLU A 125 -0.74 9.66 -12.66
C GLU A 125 -1.79 9.08 -11.69
N GLY A 126 -3.08 9.17 -12.05
CA GLY A 126 -4.16 8.54 -11.28
C GLY A 126 -4.16 7.01 -11.39
N MET A 127 -3.69 6.49 -12.52
CA MET A 127 -3.56 5.06 -12.74
C MET A 127 -2.48 4.42 -11.87
N GLU A 128 -1.33 5.06 -11.69
CA GLU A 128 -0.24 4.53 -10.86
C GLU A 128 -0.73 4.19 -9.45
N SER A 129 -1.50 5.09 -8.84
CA SER A 129 -2.10 4.89 -7.53
C SER A 129 -2.96 3.62 -7.46
N SER A 130 -3.78 3.42 -8.48
CA SER A 130 -4.68 2.27 -8.57
C SER A 130 -3.89 0.98 -8.82
N ILE A 131 -2.87 1.00 -9.66
CA ILE A 131 -2.04 -0.18 -9.95
C ILE A 131 -1.29 -0.62 -8.69
N VAL A 132 -0.70 0.33 -7.95
CA VAL A 132 -0.03 0.04 -6.68
C VAL A 132 -1.02 -0.58 -5.69
N MET A 133 -2.22 0.00 -5.57
CA MET A 133 -3.28 -0.56 -4.73
C MET A 133 -3.68 -1.98 -5.14
N LEU A 134 -3.83 -2.26 -6.44
CA LEU A 134 -4.13 -3.60 -6.95
C LEU A 134 -3.05 -4.61 -6.56
N VAL A 135 -1.78 -4.30 -6.81
CA VAL A 135 -0.63 -5.19 -6.50
C VAL A 135 -0.63 -5.53 -5.01
N PHE A 136 -0.87 -4.54 -4.15
CA PHE A 136 -0.98 -4.75 -2.72
C PHE A 136 -2.18 -5.61 -2.35
N LEU A 137 -3.36 -5.33 -2.89
CA LEU A 137 -4.57 -6.11 -2.62
C LEU A 137 -4.43 -7.57 -3.04
N MET A 138 -3.76 -7.84 -4.17
CA MET A 138 -3.44 -9.21 -4.62
C MET A 138 -2.60 -9.95 -3.57
N VAL A 139 -1.53 -9.30 -3.12
CA VAL A 139 -0.61 -9.82 -2.11
C VAL A 139 -1.33 -10.10 -0.79
N TYR A 140 -2.13 -9.15 -0.31
CA TYR A 140 -2.93 -9.29 0.91
C TYR A 140 -3.98 -10.38 0.77
N SER A 141 -4.67 -10.45 -0.37
CA SER A 141 -5.70 -11.46 -0.63
C SER A 141 -5.13 -12.86 -0.54
N ASP A 142 -4.02 -13.14 -1.23
CA ASP A 142 -3.42 -14.47 -1.22
C ASP A 142 -2.83 -14.85 0.14
N HIS A 143 -2.20 -13.88 0.81
CA HIS A 143 -1.55 -14.13 2.09
C HIS A 143 -2.54 -14.36 3.24
N TYR A 144 -3.64 -13.59 3.28
CA TYR A 144 -4.57 -13.60 4.41
C TYR A 144 -5.83 -14.41 4.16
N HIS A 145 -6.20 -14.67 2.90
CA HIS A 145 -7.49 -15.26 2.61
C HIS A 145 -7.41 -16.46 1.68
N ARG A 146 -7.73 -17.62 2.26
CA ARG A 146 -8.23 -18.77 1.51
C ARG A 146 -9.68 -18.60 1.05
N ASN A 147 -10.35 -17.51 1.43
CA ASN A 147 -11.80 -17.29 1.27
C ASN A 147 -12.16 -15.99 0.53
N VAL A 148 -11.20 -15.36 -0.18
CA VAL A 148 -11.55 -14.28 -1.11
C VAL A 148 -12.11 -14.92 -2.37
N GLU A 149 -13.24 -14.41 -2.82
CA GLU A 149 -13.83 -14.84 -4.07
C GLU A 149 -12.83 -14.55 -5.20
N PRO A 150 -12.37 -15.57 -5.93
CA PRO A 150 -11.34 -15.38 -6.95
C PRO A 150 -11.89 -14.47 -8.05
N LEU A 151 -11.02 -13.63 -8.62
CA LEU A 151 -11.35 -12.94 -9.86
C LEU A 151 -11.74 -13.97 -10.94
N GLY A 152 -12.78 -13.68 -11.70
CA GLY A 152 -13.11 -14.48 -12.88
C GLY A 152 -11.96 -14.49 -13.88
N GLU A 153 -11.80 -15.58 -14.63
CA GLU A 153 -10.70 -15.73 -15.60
C GLU A 153 -10.67 -14.60 -16.63
N ALA A 154 -11.84 -14.14 -17.10
CA ALA A 154 -11.93 -12.99 -18.00
C ALA A 154 -11.35 -11.71 -17.37
N THR A 155 -11.64 -11.45 -16.09
CA THR A 155 -11.09 -10.31 -15.35
C THR A 155 -9.57 -10.45 -15.19
N LYS A 156 -9.07 -11.64 -14.85
CA LYS A 156 -7.63 -11.90 -14.77
C LYS A 156 -6.92 -11.66 -16.10
N SER A 157 -7.46 -12.16 -17.21
CA SER A 157 -6.87 -11.96 -18.54
C SER A 157 -6.80 -10.49 -18.91
N LYS A 158 -7.86 -9.72 -18.61
CA LYS A 158 -7.84 -8.27 -18.80
C LYS A 158 -6.77 -7.60 -17.94
N LEU A 159 -6.70 -7.91 -16.64
CA LEU A 159 -5.67 -7.35 -15.77
C LEU A 159 -4.24 -7.68 -16.23
N ILE A 160 -4.00 -8.87 -16.77
CA ILE A 160 -2.70 -9.22 -17.36
C ILE A 160 -2.38 -8.30 -18.54
N ALA A 161 -3.34 -8.10 -19.45
CA ALA A 161 -3.15 -7.20 -20.60
C ALA A 161 -2.90 -5.74 -20.16
N VAL A 162 -3.61 -5.30 -19.12
CA VAL A 162 -3.42 -4.00 -18.48
C VAL A 162 -2.00 -3.83 -17.94
N LEU A 163 -1.55 -4.77 -17.12
CA LEU A 163 -0.21 -4.70 -16.51
C LEU A 163 0.89 -4.73 -17.57
N ALA A 164 0.71 -5.51 -18.64
CA ALA A 164 1.62 -5.53 -19.79
C ALA A 164 1.65 -4.17 -20.50
N ALA A 165 0.50 -3.56 -20.80
CA ALA A 165 0.44 -2.25 -21.45
C ALA A 165 1.09 -1.15 -20.62
N ILE A 166 0.87 -1.16 -19.30
CA ILE A 166 1.53 -0.23 -18.37
C ILE A 166 3.04 -0.42 -18.41
N GLN A 167 3.49 -1.68 -18.38
CA GLN A 167 4.91 -1.98 -18.43
C GLN A 167 5.56 -1.44 -19.71
N ASP A 168 4.91 -1.64 -20.87
CA ASP A 168 5.39 -1.11 -22.15
C ASP A 168 5.52 0.43 -22.13
N ILE A 169 4.56 1.12 -21.50
CA ILE A 169 4.62 2.59 -21.33
C ILE A 169 5.84 2.98 -20.48
N TYR A 170 6.05 2.33 -19.34
CA TYR A 170 7.19 2.64 -18.46
C TYR A 170 8.53 2.33 -19.14
N GLU A 171 8.64 1.20 -19.85
CA GLU A 171 9.84 0.85 -20.59
C GLU A 171 10.11 1.85 -21.73
N GLY A 172 9.07 2.29 -22.44
CA GLY A 172 9.16 3.31 -23.47
C GLY A 172 9.60 4.68 -22.94
N GLU A 173 9.04 5.14 -21.81
CA GLU A 173 9.43 6.41 -21.18
C GLU A 173 10.85 6.35 -20.58
N LEU A 174 11.24 5.24 -19.97
CA LEU A 174 12.60 5.05 -19.44
C LEU A 174 13.67 5.14 -20.54
N MET A 175 13.35 4.74 -21.77
CA MET A 175 14.26 4.82 -22.92
C MET A 175 14.40 6.24 -23.48
N LYS A 176 13.52 7.18 -23.10
CA LYS A 176 13.59 8.60 -23.52
C LYS A 176 14.46 9.46 -22.60
N ILE A 177 14.86 8.94 -21.44
CA ILE A 177 15.73 9.66 -20.51
C ILE A 177 17.16 9.60 -21.04
N ASP A 178 17.56 10.61 -21.81
CA ASP A 178 18.96 10.82 -22.19
C ASP A 178 19.77 11.17 -20.93
N VAL A 179 20.51 10.20 -20.40
CA VAL A 179 21.43 10.44 -19.29
C VAL A 179 22.73 11.02 -19.87
N PRO A 180 23.07 12.29 -19.60
CA PRO A 180 24.24 12.92 -20.20
C PRO A 180 25.51 12.16 -19.78
N PRO A 181 26.39 11.79 -20.72
CA PRO A 181 27.65 11.15 -20.38
C PRO A 181 28.44 12.04 -19.41
N GLY A 182 28.70 11.54 -18.19
CA GLY A 182 29.53 12.22 -17.19
C GLY A 182 28.79 12.90 -16.02
N THR A 183 27.46 12.83 -15.92
CA THR A 183 26.69 13.43 -14.80
C THR A 183 26.69 12.63 -13.48
N MET A 184 27.56 11.63 -13.30
CA MET A 184 27.72 10.94 -12.01
C MET A 184 29.08 11.22 -11.36
N PRO A 185 29.15 12.07 -10.32
CA PRO A 185 30.38 12.26 -9.55
C PRO A 185 30.58 11.06 -8.61
N ASN A 186 31.73 10.38 -8.76
CA ASN A 186 32.42 9.59 -7.73
C ASN A 186 31.58 8.70 -6.80
N LEU A 187 31.13 7.55 -7.32
CA LEU A 187 30.82 6.34 -6.54
C LEU A 187 31.68 5.12 -6.95
N ARG A 188 32.85 5.36 -7.55
CA ARG A 188 33.81 4.31 -7.95
C ARG A 188 34.89 4.09 -6.88
N ALA A 189 34.53 3.63 -5.68
CA ALA A 189 35.54 3.08 -4.77
C ALA A 189 35.02 2.15 -3.65
N ARG A 190 33.74 1.72 -3.65
CA ARG A 190 33.28 0.64 -2.77
C ARG A 190 32.38 -0.31 -3.55
N LYS A 191 32.94 -1.49 -3.83
CA LYS A 191 32.31 -2.76 -4.27
C LYS A 191 30.78 -2.74 -4.35
N LEU A 192 30.24 -2.89 -5.56
CA LEU A 192 28.91 -3.43 -5.99
C LEU A 192 28.71 -2.94 -7.45
N GLU A 193 28.60 -3.74 -8.51
CA GLU A 193 27.48 -4.64 -8.88
C GLU A 193 26.06 -4.07 -8.64
N GLU A 194 25.92 -2.74 -8.52
CA GLU A 194 24.64 -2.10 -8.27
C GLU A 194 24.05 -1.41 -9.51
N CYS A 195 23.03 -2.08 -10.04
CA CYS A 195 21.91 -1.55 -10.84
C CYS A 195 21.47 -0.18 -10.30
N PRO A 196 21.07 0.80 -11.14
CA PRO A 196 20.43 2.03 -10.67
C PRO A 196 19.13 1.64 -9.91
N ARG A 197 19.20 1.67 -8.58
CA ARG A 197 18.21 1.04 -7.68
C ARG A 197 16.78 1.50 -7.95
N VAL A 198 16.53 2.73 -8.38
CA VAL A 198 15.16 3.24 -8.59
C VAL A 198 14.48 2.61 -9.82
N SER A 199 15.15 2.59 -10.98
CA SER A 199 14.56 2.04 -12.22
C SER A 199 14.49 0.51 -12.23
N CYS A 200 15.38 -0.18 -11.51
CA CYS A 200 15.34 -1.64 -11.37
C CYS A 200 14.24 -2.10 -10.38
N ILE A 201 13.94 -1.28 -9.37
CA ILE A 201 12.89 -1.53 -8.39
C ILE A 201 11.50 -1.40 -9.03
N GLU A 202 11.25 -0.34 -9.81
CA GLU A 202 9.97 -0.15 -10.50
C GLU A 202 9.72 -1.21 -11.57
N ARG A 203 10.74 -1.56 -12.38
CA ARG A 203 10.65 -2.68 -13.34
C ARG A 203 10.25 -4.00 -12.66
N ARG A 204 10.77 -4.28 -11.46
CA ARG A 204 10.39 -5.50 -10.72
C ARG A 204 8.93 -5.49 -10.28
N LYS A 205 8.33 -4.34 -9.93
CA LYS A 205 6.93 -4.26 -9.48
C LYS A 205 5.96 -4.75 -10.55
N HIS A 206 6.13 -4.29 -11.79
CA HIS A 206 5.21 -4.58 -12.89
C HIS A 206 5.28 -6.04 -13.32
N HIS A 207 6.49 -6.58 -13.50
CA HIS A 207 6.69 -8.00 -13.79
C HIS A 207 6.11 -8.92 -12.70
N SER A 208 6.28 -8.56 -11.42
CA SER A 208 5.85 -9.41 -10.30
C SER A 208 4.33 -9.62 -10.27
N GLY A 209 3.55 -8.59 -10.60
CA GLY A 209 2.09 -8.67 -10.66
C GLY A 209 1.61 -9.57 -11.80
N GLU A 210 2.21 -9.45 -12.98
CA GLU A 210 1.89 -10.28 -14.14
C GLU A 210 2.22 -11.77 -13.89
N PHE A 211 3.42 -12.07 -13.40
CA PHE A 211 3.82 -13.43 -13.07
C PHE A 211 2.91 -14.05 -11.99
N PHE A 212 2.47 -13.26 -11.02
CA PHE A 212 1.53 -13.72 -10.00
C PHE A 212 0.15 -14.05 -10.60
N LEU A 213 -0.43 -13.18 -11.43
CA LEU A 213 -1.72 -13.45 -12.08
C LEU A 213 -1.69 -14.67 -12.99
N ARG A 214 -0.53 -14.97 -13.60
CA ARG A 214 -0.30 -16.18 -14.40
C ARG A 214 -0.03 -17.44 -13.56
N GLY A 215 -0.05 -17.35 -12.22
CA GLY A 215 0.28 -18.45 -11.32
C GLY A 215 1.76 -18.87 -11.34
N GLN A 216 2.63 -18.06 -11.95
CA GLN A 216 4.07 -18.32 -12.09
C GLN A 216 4.87 -17.80 -10.89
N LEU A 217 4.28 -16.91 -10.09
CA LEU A 217 4.84 -16.39 -8.85
C LEU A 217 3.91 -16.73 -7.69
N THR A 218 4.46 -17.31 -6.61
CA THR A 218 3.70 -17.48 -5.36
C THR A 218 3.59 -16.14 -4.63
N SER A 219 2.59 -15.96 -3.76
CA SER A 219 2.51 -14.76 -2.92
C SER A 219 3.76 -14.56 -2.10
N ASP A 220 4.38 -15.60 -1.55
CA ASP A 220 5.64 -15.47 -0.81
C ASP A 220 6.78 -14.88 -1.65
N LYS A 221 6.83 -15.21 -2.95
CA LYS A 221 7.83 -14.65 -3.86
C LYS A 221 7.45 -13.23 -4.30
N MET A 222 6.17 -12.95 -4.51
CA MET A 222 5.66 -11.60 -4.78
C MET A 222 5.89 -10.68 -3.59
N LEU A 223 5.57 -11.15 -2.38
CA LEU A 223 5.90 -10.56 -1.08
C LEU A 223 7.40 -10.43 -0.89
N GLY A 224 8.23 -11.32 -1.41
CA GLY A 224 9.69 -11.14 -1.39
C GLY A 224 10.15 -10.00 -2.31
N ALA A 225 9.56 -9.88 -3.49
CA ALA A 225 9.87 -8.81 -4.45
C ALA A 225 9.35 -7.44 -3.99
N VAL A 226 8.13 -7.39 -3.47
CA VAL A 226 7.50 -6.21 -2.87
C VAL A 226 8.10 -5.94 -1.47
N GLY A 227 8.44 -6.98 -0.72
CA GLY A 227 9.05 -6.94 0.63
C GLY A 227 10.51 -6.51 0.66
N GLN A 228 11.23 -6.56 -0.46
CA GLN A 228 12.48 -5.79 -0.59
C GLN A 228 12.23 -4.27 -0.50
N MET A 229 10.99 -3.82 -0.71
CA MET A 229 10.54 -2.43 -0.55
C MET A 229 9.70 -2.20 0.71
N MET A 230 9.35 -3.28 1.42
CA MET A 230 8.37 -3.27 2.51
C MET A 230 8.89 -4.07 3.71
N PRO A 231 9.01 -3.49 4.91
CA PRO A 231 9.58 -4.13 6.11
C PRO A 231 8.74 -5.27 6.71
N TRP A 232 7.73 -5.78 6.01
CA TRP A 232 6.80 -6.77 6.53
C TRP A 232 7.43 -8.17 6.50
N VAL A 233 8.31 -8.43 7.45
CA VAL A 233 8.07 -9.10 8.74
C VAL A 233 9.47 -9.34 9.29
N THR A 234 10.22 -8.26 9.46
CA THR A 234 11.42 -8.29 10.29
C THR A 234 10.95 -8.42 11.72
N CYS A 235 11.60 -9.29 12.47
CA CYS A 235 11.23 -9.51 13.86
C CYS A 235 11.26 -8.17 14.62
N GLY A 236 10.10 -7.71 15.09
CA GLY A 236 9.95 -6.43 15.81
C GLY A 236 9.95 -5.15 14.97
N GLY A 237 9.73 -5.23 13.65
CA GLY A 237 9.58 -4.06 12.78
C GLY A 237 10.89 -3.50 12.22
N TYR A 238 10.85 -2.30 11.63
CA TYR A 238 12.00 -1.63 11.03
C TYR A 238 13.04 -1.28 12.11
N GLY A 239 14.32 -1.54 11.85
CA GLY A 239 15.43 -1.09 12.71
C GLY A 239 15.87 -2.05 13.81
N THR A 240 15.22 -3.20 13.99
CA THR A 240 15.68 -4.21 14.96
C THR A 240 16.93 -4.97 14.53
N GLY A 241 17.35 -4.83 13.26
CA GLY A 241 18.49 -5.54 12.68
C GLY A 241 18.29 -7.06 12.58
N CYS A 242 17.11 -7.58 12.93
CA CYS A 242 16.84 -9.01 12.91
C CYS A 242 16.38 -9.46 11.52
N TRP A 243 17.34 -9.93 10.74
CA TRP A 243 17.13 -10.55 9.42
C TRP A 243 16.98 -12.06 9.47
N GLN A 244 16.79 -12.64 10.66
CA GLN A 244 16.52 -14.07 10.72
C GLN A 244 15.25 -14.34 9.91
N LYS A 245 15.45 -14.96 8.73
CA LYS A 245 14.41 -15.64 7.97
C LYS A 245 13.80 -16.62 8.95
N GLY A 246 12.67 -16.22 9.54
CA GLY A 246 12.06 -16.95 10.62
C GLY A 246 11.90 -18.41 10.20
N LYS A 247 12.17 -19.33 11.11
CA LYS A 247 11.58 -20.67 11.00
C LYS A 247 10.09 -20.45 10.75
N GLN A 248 9.59 -20.91 9.60
CA GLN A 248 8.22 -20.65 9.14
C GLN A 248 7.14 -21.17 10.11
N ASN A 249 7.53 -21.96 11.11
CA ASN A 249 6.65 -22.56 12.10
C ASN A 249 6.81 -21.86 13.46
N GLY A 250 6.00 -20.82 13.71
CA GLY A 250 5.83 -20.27 15.07
C GLY A 250 6.41 -18.88 15.31
N ARG A 251 5.94 -17.87 14.57
CA ARG A 251 6.16 -16.47 14.97
C ARG A 251 5.30 -16.13 16.19
N LEU A 252 5.90 -15.50 17.19
CA LEU A 252 5.22 -15.01 18.37
C LEU A 252 4.57 -13.66 18.04
N GLY A 253 3.25 -13.61 17.93
CA GLY A 253 2.52 -12.36 17.81
C GLY A 253 2.49 -11.58 19.13
N CYS A 254 2.45 -10.25 19.07
CA CYS A 254 2.16 -9.44 20.25
C CYS A 254 0.74 -9.74 20.74
N GLY A 255 0.59 -10.27 21.96
CA GLY A 255 -0.72 -10.66 22.50
C GLY A 255 -1.70 -9.51 22.76
N ARG A 256 -1.28 -8.25 22.58
CA ARG A 256 -2.15 -7.07 22.74
C ARG A 256 -2.63 -6.50 21.41
N CYS A 257 -1.72 -6.23 20.49
CA CYS A 257 -2.06 -5.59 19.21
C CYS A 257 -2.16 -6.56 18.04
N GLU A 258 -1.59 -7.77 18.17
CA GLU A 258 -1.50 -8.82 17.13
C GLU A 258 -0.88 -8.36 15.80
N THR A 259 -0.28 -7.16 15.78
CA THR A 259 0.22 -6.49 14.58
C THR A 259 1.72 -6.71 14.42
N GLN A 260 2.47 -6.62 15.52
CA GLN A 260 3.90 -6.96 15.53
C GLN A 260 4.12 -8.44 15.77
N THR A 261 5.05 -9.02 15.02
CA THR A 261 5.47 -10.42 15.19
C THR A 261 6.96 -10.52 15.45
N TYR A 262 7.33 -11.50 16.26
CA TYR A 262 8.68 -11.71 16.74
C TYR A 262 9.10 -13.16 16.49
N CYS A 263 10.38 -13.40 16.23
CA CYS A 263 10.91 -14.77 16.12
C CYS A 263 11.09 -15.42 17.49
N SER A 264 11.13 -14.64 18.58
CA SER A 264 11.24 -15.14 19.95
C SER A 264 10.72 -14.13 20.98
N LYS A 265 10.52 -14.56 22.23
CA LYS A 265 10.12 -13.68 23.35
C LYS A 265 11.20 -12.67 23.70
N GLU A 266 12.47 -13.01 23.50
CA GLU A 266 13.62 -12.14 23.79
C GLU A 266 13.59 -10.91 22.88
N HIS A 267 13.33 -11.09 21.58
CA HIS A 267 13.20 -9.96 20.66
C HIS A 267 11.95 -9.12 20.92
N GLN A 268 10.84 -9.76 21.32
CA GLN A 268 9.66 -9.01 21.77
C GLN A 268 10.00 -8.11 22.97
N LYS A 269 10.70 -8.66 23.97
CA LYS A 269 11.10 -7.91 25.17
C LYS A 269 12.09 -6.80 24.85
N ALA A 270 13.06 -7.04 23.96
CA ALA A 270 14.05 -6.06 23.53
C ALA A 270 13.42 -4.89 22.75
N ASN A 271 12.44 -5.16 21.90
CA ASN A 271 11.74 -4.16 21.11
C ASN A 271 10.58 -3.49 21.87
N TRP A 272 10.15 -4.04 23.01
CA TRP A 272 9.04 -3.52 23.81
C TRP A 272 9.11 -2.02 24.15
N PRO A 273 10.26 -1.43 24.52
CA PRO A 273 10.34 0.00 24.82
C PRO A 273 9.93 0.89 23.65
N GLN A 274 10.19 0.48 22.40
CA GLN A 274 9.77 1.19 21.20
C GLN A 274 8.33 0.80 20.84
N HIS A 275 8.03 -0.50 20.81
CA HIS A 275 6.71 -1.01 20.42
C HIS A 275 5.57 -0.53 21.34
N LYS A 276 5.81 -0.37 22.65
CA LYS A 276 4.76 0.01 23.61
C LYS A 276 4.05 1.32 23.23
N HIS A 277 4.73 2.22 22.51
CA HIS A 277 4.17 3.50 22.08
C HIS A 277 3.18 3.36 20.91
N SER A 278 3.34 2.32 20.09
CA SER A 278 2.45 1.98 18.97
C SER A 278 1.58 0.74 19.23
N CYS A 279 1.66 0.16 20.44
CA CYS A 279 0.93 -1.04 20.82
C CYS A 279 -0.46 -0.69 21.36
N PHE A 280 -1.49 -0.86 20.53
CA PHE A 280 -2.89 -0.62 20.90
C PHE A 280 -3.69 -1.92 20.94
N GLU A 281 -4.66 -1.99 21.85
CA GLU A 281 -5.58 -3.11 21.94
C GLU A 281 -6.55 -3.09 20.77
N THR A 282 -6.77 -4.26 20.19
CA THR A 282 -7.68 -4.45 19.08
C THR A 282 -9.12 -4.49 19.59
N VAL A 283 -9.79 -3.33 19.63
CA VAL A 283 -11.25 -3.29 19.86
C VAL A 283 -11.94 -3.88 18.63
N TYR A 284 -12.81 -4.87 18.85
CA TYR A 284 -13.63 -5.53 17.83
C TYR A 284 -15.11 -5.22 18.08
#